data_AF-A0AAU3KRV5-F1
#
_entry.id   AF-A0AAU3KRV5-F1
#
_cell.length_a   1.000
_cell.length_b   1.000
_cell.length_c   1.000
_cell.angle_alpha   90.00
_cell.angle_beta   90.00
_cell.angle_gamma   90.00
#
_symmetry.space_group_name_H-M   'P 1'
#
loop_
_entity.id
_entity.type
_entity.pdbx_description
1 polymer ?
#
loop_
_entity_poly.entity_id
_entity_poly.type
_entity_poly.pdbx_seq_one_letter_code
_entity_poly.pdbx_strand_id
1 'polypeptide(L)'
;MSEPVCGPSALISTPQAGRQQLLNEAASHHRAACAVIGRDVDLYSELELQVILFDELELSPTPDLMTDTGSLRRLREHHTQPFLEHLLAYRETMGALGDLG
;
A
#
# COMPACT_ATOMS: atom_id res chain seq x y z
N MET A 1 20.43 43.96 5.87
CA MET A 1 20.57 42.55 5.47
C MET A 1 19.42 41.73 6.05
N SER A 2 18.17 42.10 5.73
CA SER A 2 16.99 41.32 6.13
C SER A 2 16.12 41.20 4.90
N GLU A 3 16.05 40.00 4.35
CA GLU A 3 14.99 39.63 3.43
C GLU A 3 14.14 38.55 4.11
N PRO A 4 12.82 38.76 4.25
CA PRO A 4 11.91 37.73 4.71
C PRO A 4 11.55 36.84 3.52
N VAL A 5 12.09 35.62 3.46
CA VAL A 5 11.60 34.61 2.50
C VAL A 5 10.34 33.96 3.07
N CYS A 6 9.22 34.67 2.97
CA CYS A 6 7.91 34.04 2.93
C CYS A 6 7.30 34.33 1.57
N GLY A 7 7.37 33.33 0.69
CA GLY A 7 6.50 33.25 -0.47
C GLY A 7 6.01 31.80 -0.55
N PRO A 8 4.78 31.49 -0.11
CA PRO A 8 4.14 30.27 -0.54
C PRO A 8 3.78 30.46 -2.01
N SER A 9 4.68 30.05 -2.92
CA SER A 9 4.35 29.84 -4.33
C SER A 9 3.36 28.69 -4.45
N ALA A 10 2.11 28.93 -4.05
CA ALA A 10 0.98 28.25 -4.64
C ALA A 10 0.87 28.79 -6.07
N LEU A 11 1.11 27.95 -7.08
CA LEU A 11 0.51 28.00 -8.43
C LEU A 11 1.11 26.90 -9.35
N ILE A 12 1.20 25.68 -8.86
CA ILE A 12 1.19 24.50 -9.73
C ILE A 12 0.23 23.46 -9.16
N SER A 13 -1.05 23.61 -9.48
CA SER A 13 -1.98 22.46 -9.51
C SER A 13 -1.49 21.53 -10.62
N THR A 14 -0.46 20.73 -10.34
CA THR A 14 0.02 19.69 -11.25
C THR A 14 -0.65 18.38 -10.86
N PRO A 15 -1.09 17.55 -11.82
CA PRO A 15 -1.50 16.16 -11.54
C PRO A 15 -0.42 15.33 -10.80
N GLN A 16 0.84 15.81 -10.81
CA GLN A 16 1.94 15.25 -10.06
C GLN A 16 1.77 15.29 -8.52
N ALA A 17 1.03 16.26 -7.96
CA ALA A 17 0.80 16.34 -6.52
C ALA A 17 -0.09 15.20 -6.00
N GLY A 18 -1.05 14.74 -6.82
CA GLY A 18 -1.88 13.57 -6.48
C GLY A 18 -1.05 12.29 -6.48
N ARG A 19 -0.25 12.09 -7.53
CA ARG A 19 0.68 10.95 -7.64
C ARG A 19 1.65 10.85 -6.47
N GLN A 20 2.27 11.96 -6.08
CA GLN A 20 3.25 11.95 -5.00
C GLN A 20 2.62 11.70 -3.62
N GLN A 21 1.36 12.13 -3.41
CA GLN A 21 0.58 11.74 -2.23
C GLN A 21 0.32 10.23 -2.22
N LEU A 22 -0.13 9.65 -3.34
CA LEU A 22 -0.34 8.19 -3.46
C LEU A 22 0.95 7.42 -3.16
N LEU A 23 2.10 7.86 -3.69
CA LEU A 23 3.38 7.21 -3.37
C LEU A 23 3.73 7.27 -1.87
N ASN A 24 3.42 8.38 -1.20
CA ASN A 24 3.66 8.52 0.23
C ASN A 24 2.72 7.62 1.05
N GLU A 25 1.42 7.61 0.69
CA GLU A 25 0.41 6.74 1.30
C GLU A 25 0.79 5.26 1.13
N ALA A 26 1.18 4.84 -0.08
CA ALA A 26 1.67 3.49 -0.37
C ALA A 26 2.88 3.13 0.50
N ALA A 27 3.87 4.01 0.60
CA ALA A 27 5.04 3.79 1.46
C ALA A 27 4.69 3.74 2.96
N SER A 28 3.66 4.46 3.39
CA SER A 28 3.14 4.42 4.76
C SER A 28 2.46 3.08 5.07
N HIS A 29 1.58 2.61 4.17
CA HIS A 29 0.94 1.30 4.27
C HIS A 29 1.96 0.15 4.23
N HIS A 30 2.98 0.26 3.39
CA HIS A 30 4.06 -0.71 3.33
C HIS A 30 4.81 -0.80 4.66
N ARG A 31 5.23 0.33 5.23
CA ARG A 31 5.88 0.34 6.55
C ARG A 31 4.98 -0.23 7.64
N ALA A 32 3.69 0.07 7.62
CA ALA A 32 2.74 -0.50 8.59
C ALA A 32 2.63 -2.03 8.46
N ALA A 33 2.54 -2.56 7.23
CA ALA A 33 2.54 -4.00 6.98
C ALA A 33 3.85 -4.66 7.43
N CYS A 34 5.00 -4.07 7.12
CA CYS A 34 6.32 -4.50 7.63
C CYS A 34 6.35 -4.56 9.15
N ALA A 35 5.80 -3.55 9.84
CA ALA A 35 5.77 -3.50 11.29
C ALA A 35 4.87 -4.59 11.90
N VAL A 36 3.79 -4.98 11.22
CA VAL A 36 2.93 -6.09 11.65
C VAL A 36 3.66 -7.44 11.56
N ILE A 37 4.44 -7.66 10.50
CA ILE A 37 5.24 -8.88 10.33
C ILE A 37 6.52 -8.85 11.19
N GLY A 38 7.03 -7.66 11.49
CA GLY A 38 8.29 -7.48 12.24
C GLY A 38 9.56 -7.68 11.40
N ARG A 39 9.44 -7.76 10.07
CA ARG A 39 10.55 -7.87 9.12
C ARG A 39 10.35 -6.98 7.89
N ASP A 40 11.44 -6.63 7.22
CA ASP A 40 11.37 -5.92 5.93
C ASP A 40 10.87 -6.88 4.85
N VAL A 41 9.78 -6.53 4.17
CA VAL A 41 9.11 -7.40 3.20
C VAL A 41 8.79 -6.65 1.93
N ASP A 42 8.89 -7.30 0.79
CA ASP A 42 8.63 -6.68 -0.49
C ASP A 42 7.17 -6.89 -0.93
N LEU A 43 6.31 -5.88 -0.72
CA LEU A 43 4.89 -5.94 -1.09
C LEU A 43 4.65 -5.80 -2.60
N TYR A 44 5.69 -5.51 -3.40
CA TYR A 44 5.60 -5.61 -4.85
C TYR A 44 5.70 -7.07 -5.32
N SER A 45 6.43 -7.91 -4.59
CA SER A 45 6.66 -9.30 -4.96
C SER A 45 5.47 -10.18 -4.57
N GLU A 46 4.78 -10.70 -5.57
CA GLU A 46 3.67 -11.64 -5.38
C GLU A 46 4.11 -12.92 -4.64
N LEU A 47 5.34 -13.38 -4.87
CA LEU A 47 5.92 -14.53 -4.19
C LEU A 47 6.15 -14.25 -2.69
N GLU A 48 6.72 -13.09 -2.37
CA GLU A 48 6.99 -12.69 -0.99
C GLU A 48 5.67 -12.53 -0.21
N LEU A 49 4.67 -11.93 -0.84
CA LEU A 49 3.33 -11.79 -0.26
C LEU A 49 2.67 -13.13 0.03
N GLN A 50 2.77 -14.09 -0.90
CA GLN A 50 2.26 -15.45 -0.67
C GLN A 50 2.97 -16.11 0.50
N VAL A 51 4.30 -15.99 0.60
CA VAL A 51 5.05 -16.52 1.73
C VAL A 51 4.58 -15.89 3.04
N ILE A 52 4.44 -14.57 3.13
CA ILE A 52 4.00 -13.91 4.37
C ILE A 52 2.56 -14.28 4.74
N LEU A 53 1.66 -14.32 3.76
CA LEU A 53 0.26 -14.64 4.01
C LEU A 53 0.07 -16.10 4.43
N PHE A 54 0.81 -17.03 3.83
CA PHE A 54 0.65 -18.47 4.09
C PHE A 54 1.56 -19.00 5.20
N ASP A 55 2.80 -18.53 5.28
CA ASP A 55 3.83 -19.01 6.21
C ASP A 55 3.83 -18.21 7.52
N GLU A 56 3.79 -16.87 7.46
CA GLU A 56 3.80 -16.04 8.69
C GLU A 56 2.41 -15.87 9.31
N LEU A 57 1.38 -15.72 8.49
CA LEU A 57 -0.01 -15.52 8.95
C LEU A 57 -0.80 -16.83 9.04
N GLU A 58 -0.19 -17.96 8.69
CA GLU A 58 -0.77 -19.30 8.69
C GLU A 58 -2.16 -19.37 8.03
N LEU A 59 -2.43 -18.52 7.03
CA LEU A 59 -3.69 -18.56 6.30
C LEU A 59 -3.71 -19.80 5.40
N SER A 60 -4.83 -20.53 5.40
CA SER A 60 -4.97 -21.70 4.53
C SER A 60 -4.77 -21.30 3.06
N PRO A 61 -3.86 -21.98 2.32
CA PRO A 61 -3.58 -21.66 0.94
C PRO A 61 -4.82 -21.89 0.09
N THR A 62 -5.49 -20.79 -0.25
CA THR A 62 -6.59 -20.81 -1.20
C THR A 62 -6.00 -20.46 -2.57
N PRO A 63 -5.99 -21.41 -3.52
CA PRO A 63 -5.29 -21.27 -4.80
C PRO A 63 -5.87 -20.18 -5.73
N ASP A 64 -6.97 -19.53 -5.33
CA ASP A 64 -7.77 -18.62 -6.16
C ASP A 64 -7.74 -17.15 -5.66
N LEU A 65 -7.07 -16.82 -4.55
CA LEU A 65 -7.45 -15.63 -3.76
C LEU A 65 -6.36 -14.58 -3.41
N MET A 66 -5.15 -14.58 -3.96
CA MET A 66 -4.09 -13.66 -3.46
C MET A 66 -3.58 -12.54 -4.37
N THR A 67 -4.13 -12.39 -5.57
CA THR A 67 -3.66 -11.35 -6.51
C THR A 67 -4.67 -10.25 -6.78
N ASP A 68 -5.97 -10.51 -6.67
CA ASP A 68 -7.01 -9.52 -6.95
C ASP A 68 -7.48 -8.79 -5.69
N THR A 69 -7.58 -7.46 -5.77
CA THR A 69 -8.10 -6.59 -4.71
C THR A 69 -9.50 -7.02 -4.26
N GLY A 70 -10.34 -7.52 -5.18
CA GLY A 70 -11.69 -8.01 -4.88
C GLY A 70 -11.68 -9.27 -4.02
N SER A 71 -10.79 -10.22 -4.33
CA SER A 71 -10.59 -11.45 -3.57
C SER A 71 -10.08 -11.18 -2.16
N LEU A 72 -9.10 -10.28 -2.03
CA LEU A 72 -8.56 -9.85 -0.74
C LEU A 72 -9.61 -9.12 0.11
N ARG A 73 -10.46 -8.27 -0.49
CA ARG A 73 -11.55 -7.59 0.24
C ARG A 73 -12.53 -8.56 0.86
N ARG A 74 -12.98 -9.57 0.09
CA ARG A 74 -13.87 -10.63 0.58
C ARG A 74 -13.22 -11.42 1.72
N LEU A 75 -11.94 -11.75 1.57
CA LEU A 75 -11.19 -12.47 2.59
C LEU A 75 -11.09 -11.66 3.90
N ARG A 76 -10.86 -10.34 3.81
CA ARG A 76 -10.82 -9.42 4.96
C ARG A 76 -12.12 -9.43 5.77
N GLU A 77 -13.28 -9.51 5.10
CA GLU A 77 -14.57 -9.54 5.80
C GLU A 77 -14.72 -10.77 6.70
N HIS A 78 -14.07 -11.88 6.34
CA HIS A 78 -14.04 -13.10 7.14
C HIS A 78 -12.84 -13.19 8.09
N HIS A 79 -11.74 -12.50 7.77
CA HIS A 79 -10.51 -12.47 8.56
C HIS A 79 -10.03 -11.03 8.79
N THR A 80 -10.25 -10.51 10.00
CA THR A 80 -9.80 -9.18 10.41
C THR A 80 -8.30 -9.17 10.73
N GLN A 81 -7.46 -9.34 9.71
CA GLN A 81 -6.02 -9.29 9.81
C GLN A 81 -5.54 -7.86 9.51
N PRO A 82 -4.77 -7.20 10.41
CA PRO A 82 -4.27 -5.83 10.18
C PRO A 82 -3.35 -5.76 8.96
N PHE A 83 -2.63 -6.84 8.67
CA PHE A 83 -1.81 -6.95 7.46
C PHE A 83 -2.65 -6.85 6.17
N LEU A 84 -3.83 -7.48 6.12
CA LEU A 84 -4.70 -7.45 4.95
C LEU A 84 -5.21 -6.04 4.64
N GLU A 85 -5.54 -5.26 5.67
CA GLU A 85 -5.97 -3.86 5.54
C GLU A 85 -4.88 -3.00 4.90
N HIS A 86 -3.64 -3.12 5.40
CA HIS A 86 -2.50 -2.38 4.86
C HIS A 86 -2.14 -2.83 3.44
N LEU A 87 -2.21 -4.13 3.15
CA LEU A 87 -1.97 -4.68 1.82
C LEU A 87 -3.01 -4.19 0.80
N LEU A 88 -4.29 -4.23 1.17
CA LEU A 88 -5.38 -3.74 0.34
C LEU A 88 -5.20 -2.26 0.03
N ALA A 89 -4.98 -1.44 1.07
CA ALA A 89 -4.78 0.00 0.90
C ALA A 89 -3.56 0.31 0.01
N TYR A 90 -2.46 -0.44 0.19
CA TYR A 90 -1.29 -0.35 -0.67
C TYR A 90 -1.61 -0.66 -2.14
N ARG A 91 -2.31 -1.77 -2.42
CA ARG A 91 -2.69 -2.15 -3.79
C ARG A 91 -3.71 -1.21 -4.41
N GLU A 92 -4.67 -0.70 -3.67
CA GLU A 92 -5.62 0.32 -4.15
C GLU A 92 -4.88 1.61 -4.53
N THR A 93 -3.91 2.03 -3.71
CA THR A 93 -3.08 3.21 -3.96
C THR A 93 -2.18 3.03 -5.18
N MET A 94 -1.56 1.86 -5.32
CA MET A 94 -0.70 1.50 -6.47
C MET A 94 -1.50 1.27 -7.76
N GLY A 95 -2.72 0.74 -7.66
CA GLY A 95 -3.66 0.63 -8.78
C GLY A 95 -4.10 2.01 -9.26
N ALA A 96 -4.48 2.90 -8.33
CA ALA A 96 -4.81 4.29 -8.66
C ALA A 96 -3.62 5.05 -9.28
N LEU A 97 -2.39 4.71 -8.89
CA LEU A 97 -1.18 5.25 -9.51
C LEU A 97 -1.02 4.82 -10.99
N GLY A 98 -1.36 3.58 -11.31
CA GLY A 98 -1.29 3.03 -12.67
C GLY A 98 -2.43 3.49 -13.59
N ASP A 99 -3.60 3.81 -13.02
CA ASP A 99 -4.78 4.30 -13.75
C ASP A 99 -4.69 5.79 -14.14
N LEU A 100 -3.75 6.54 -13.54
CA LEU A 100 -3.46 7.95 -13.87
C LEU A 100 -2.61 8.13 -15.15
N GLY A 101 -2.52 7.11 -16.00
CA GLY A 101 -1.69 7.05 -17.22
C GLY A 101 -2.44 7.32 -18.52
#